data_AF-A0A932WXF4-F1
#
_entry.id   AF-A0A932WXF4-F1
#
_cell.length_a   1.000
_cell.length_b   1.000
_cell.length_c   1.000
_cell.angle_alpha   90.00
_cell.angle_beta   90.00
_cell.angle_gamma   90.00
#
_symmetry.space_group_name_H-M   'P 1'
#
loop_
_entity.id
_entity.type
_entity.pdbx_description
1 polymer ?
#
loop_
_entity_poly.entity_id
_entity_poly.type
_entity_poly.pdbx_seq_one_letter_code
_entity_poly.pdbx_strand_id
1 'polypeptide(L)'
;MKSRILLWLALVAGAGTAALAVAWAQGQSREEEPARSEYAYLPARYGEVYIPSVAEWQALQLTALCASRVRITKNFSREHLNCYPQRDRMIVTLDLVPEPPFTLYAGGGKFTGPPEKVKPALQEALDISLKTVRAFFPEIRDQDLQVRLYVQSELVGTWTAGTLDLTGER
;
A
#
# COMPACT_ATOMS: atom_id res chain seq x y z
N MET A 1 -57.55 -52.92 3.37
CA MET A 1 -56.56 -52.14 4.14
C MET A 1 -55.27 -51.76 3.38
N LYS A 2 -55.12 -52.01 2.06
CA LYS A 2 -53.89 -51.70 1.30
C LYS A 2 -53.82 -50.29 0.67
N SER A 3 -54.88 -49.49 0.73
CA SER A 3 -54.98 -48.24 -0.06
C SER A 3 -54.54 -46.95 0.66
N ARG A 4 -54.25 -47.00 1.96
CA ARG A 4 -53.89 -45.79 2.75
C ARG A 4 -52.38 -45.54 2.85
N ILE A 5 -51.55 -46.52 2.52
CA ILE A 5 -50.08 -46.44 2.63
C ILE A 5 -49.45 -45.71 1.43
N LEU A 6 -50.06 -45.82 0.24
CA LEU A 6 -49.56 -45.16 -0.98
C LEU A 6 -49.76 -43.63 -0.97
N LEU A 7 -50.75 -43.12 -0.25
CA LEU A 7 -51.03 -41.68 -0.19
C LEU A 7 -49.99 -40.92 0.66
N TRP A 8 -49.41 -41.57 1.67
CA TRP A 8 -48.38 -40.97 2.54
C TRP A 8 -47.01 -40.89 1.87
N LEU A 9 -46.66 -41.87 1.01
CA LEU A 9 -45.40 -41.87 0.26
C LEU A 9 -45.33 -40.75 -0.80
N ALA A 10 -46.45 -40.40 -1.43
CA ALA A 10 -46.50 -39.31 -2.40
C ALA A 10 -46.35 -37.91 -1.76
N LEU A 11 -46.85 -37.73 -0.54
CA LEU A 11 -46.80 -36.46 0.19
C LEU A 11 -45.40 -36.16 0.74
N VAL A 12 -44.66 -37.18 1.17
CA VAL A 12 -43.26 -37.03 1.62
C VAL A 12 -42.31 -36.76 0.45
N ALA A 13 -42.56 -37.35 -0.72
CA ALA A 13 -41.75 -37.11 -1.93
C ALA A 13 -41.91 -35.67 -2.47
N GLY A 14 -43.11 -35.08 -2.42
CA GLY A 14 -43.34 -33.70 -2.86
C GLY A 14 -42.76 -32.62 -1.95
N ALA A 15 -42.69 -32.88 -0.64
CA ALA A 15 -42.11 -31.94 0.32
C ALA A 15 -40.56 -31.91 0.26
N GLY A 16 -39.93 -33.04 -0.04
CA GLY A 16 -38.46 -33.13 -0.17
C GLY A 16 -37.90 -32.32 -1.34
N THR A 17 -38.59 -32.31 -2.49
CA THR A 17 -38.12 -31.58 -3.68
C THR A 17 -38.29 -30.06 -3.55
N ALA A 18 -39.33 -29.59 -2.86
CA ALA A 18 -39.53 -28.16 -2.63
C ALA A 18 -38.48 -27.57 -1.67
N ALA A 19 -38.11 -28.32 -0.61
CA ALA A 19 -37.08 -27.89 0.34
C ALA A 19 -35.68 -27.81 -0.30
N LEU A 20 -35.35 -28.74 -1.21
CA LEU A 20 -34.10 -28.71 -1.96
C LEU A 20 -34.01 -27.55 -2.95
N ALA A 21 -35.11 -27.19 -3.63
CA ALA A 21 -35.13 -26.05 -4.55
C ALA A 21 -34.96 -24.70 -3.83
N VAL A 22 -35.56 -24.54 -2.64
CA VAL A 22 -35.40 -23.33 -1.82
C VAL A 22 -33.98 -23.21 -1.27
N ALA A 23 -33.36 -24.33 -0.85
CA ALA A 23 -31.98 -24.34 -0.39
C ALA A 23 -30.97 -24.00 -1.50
N TRP A 24 -31.22 -24.45 -2.74
CA TRP A 24 -30.40 -24.08 -3.90
C TRP A 24 -30.60 -22.62 -4.34
N ALA A 25 -31.83 -22.08 -4.25
CA ALA A 25 -32.10 -20.68 -4.56
C ALA A 25 -31.52 -19.70 -3.52
N GLN A 26 -31.45 -20.10 -2.24
CA GLN A 26 -30.76 -19.31 -1.20
C GLN A 26 -29.23 -19.44 -1.25
N GLY A 27 -28.68 -20.46 -1.90
CA GLY A 27 -27.23 -20.63 -2.10
C GLY A 27 -26.63 -19.73 -3.19
N GLN A 28 -27.44 -19.24 -4.13
CA GLN A 28 -26.97 -18.45 -5.29
C GLN A 28 -27.05 -16.92 -5.10
N SER A 29 -27.57 -16.43 -3.97
CA SER A 29 -27.79 -14.99 -3.74
C SER A 29 -26.96 -14.39 -2.61
N ARG A 30 -25.95 -15.11 -2.10
CA ARG A 30 -24.78 -14.43 -1.51
C ARG A 30 -23.90 -13.98 -2.66
N GLU A 31 -24.23 -12.83 -3.26
CA GLU A 31 -23.17 -11.96 -3.78
C GLU A 31 -22.22 -11.76 -2.59
N GLU A 32 -21.11 -12.50 -2.57
CA GLU A 32 -19.99 -12.18 -1.70
C GLU A 32 -19.66 -10.73 -1.99
N GLU A 33 -19.93 -9.87 -1.00
CA GLU A 33 -19.53 -8.48 -1.03
C GLU A 33 -18.03 -8.51 -1.37
N PRO A 34 -17.62 -8.01 -2.56
CA PRO A 34 -16.26 -8.19 -3.01
C PRO A 34 -15.36 -7.61 -1.94
N ALA A 35 -14.37 -8.40 -1.50
CA ALA A 35 -13.41 -7.98 -0.49
C ALA A 35 -12.96 -6.56 -0.87
N ARG A 36 -13.32 -5.58 -0.04
CA ARG A 36 -13.00 -4.17 -0.29
C ARG A 36 -11.53 -4.12 -0.66
N SER A 37 -11.23 -3.64 -1.86
CA SER A 37 -9.86 -3.58 -2.35
C SER A 37 -9.02 -2.90 -1.27
N GLU A 38 -7.88 -3.52 -0.94
CA GLU A 38 -6.91 -2.96 0.00
C GLU A 38 -6.43 -1.56 -0.46
N TYR A 39 -6.63 -1.29 -1.76
CA TYR A 39 -6.37 -0.04 -2.45
C TYR A 39 -7.66 0.74 -2.67
N ALA A 40 -7.86 1.79 -1.86
CA ALA A 40 -9.06 2.65 -1.90
C ALA A 40 -9.34 3.30 -3.28
N TYR A 41 -8.35 3.31 -4.17
CA TYR A 41 -8.38 3.90 -5.50
C TYR A 41 -8.81 2.94 -6.61
N LEU A 42 -9.01 1.64 -6.35
CA LEU A 42 -9.47 0.72 -7.39
C LEU A 42 -11.00 0.55 -7.29
N PRO A 43 -11.72 0.62 -8.42
CA PRO A 43 -13.15 0.33 -8.42
C PRO A 43 -13.39 -1.10 -7.93
N ALA A 44 -14.55 -1.33 -7.34
CA ALA A 44 -14.91 -2.65 -6.81
C ALA A 44 -14.97 -3.71 -7.91
N ARG A 45 -15.23 -3.29 -9.16
CA ARG A 45 -15.31 -4.16 -10.33
C ARG A 45 -14.49 -3.63 -11.49
N TYR A 46 -13.92 -4.55 -12.26
CA TYR A 46 -13.20 -4.23 -13.49
C TYR A 46 -14.17 -3.63 -14.52
N GLY A 47 -13.79 -2.51 -15.14
CA GLY A 47 -14.61 -1.81 -16.16
C GLY A 47 -15.54 -0.72 -15.62
N GLU A 48 -15.62 -0.52 -14.31
CA GLU A 48 -16.30 0.66 -13.74
C GLU A 48 -15.47 1.93 -13.95
N VAL A 49 -16.16 3.06 -14.10
CA VAL A 49 -15.52 4.37 -14.20
C VAL A 49 -14.93 4.73 -12.84
N TYR A 50 -13.61 4.86 -12.79
CA TYR A 50 -12.89 5.35 -11.62
C TYR A 50 -12.55 6.83 -11.80
N ILE A 51 -12.92 7.64 -10.81
CA ILE A 51 -12.57 9.06 -10.74
C ILE A 51 -11.60 9.23 -9.56
N PRO A 52 -10.33 9.58 -9.81
CA PRO A 52 -9.38 9.79 -8.74
C PRO A 52 -9.76 11.00 -7.89
N SER A 53 -9.59 10.86 -6.59
CA SER A 53 -9.63 11.97 -5.65
C SER A 53 -8.53 12.99 -5.94
N VAL A 54 -8.68 14.20 -5.40
CA VAL A 54 -7.67 15.26 -5.51
C VAL A 54 -6.33 14.79 -4.93
N ALA A 55 -6.35 14.09 -3.79
CA ALA A 55 -5.14 13.58 -3.15
C ALA A 55 -4.43 12.53 -4.00
N GLU A 56 -5.17 11.63 -4.64
CA GLU A 56 -4.62 10.62 -5.57
C GLU A 56 -4.01 11.28 -6.80
N TRP A 57 -4.69 12.28 -7.36
CA TRP A 57 -4.16 13.04 -8.50
C TRP A 57 -2.88 13.79 -8.14
N GLN A 58 -2.82 14.43 -6.96
CA GLN A 58 -1.60 15.08 -6.45
C GLN A 58 -0.47 14.08 -6.21
N ALA A 59 -0.78 12.89 -5.69
CA ALA A 59 0.22 11.85 -5.43
C ALA A 59 0.81 11.31 -6.74
N LEU A 60 -0.03 11.13 -7.78
CA LEU A 60 0.40 10.77 -9.12
C LEU A 60 1.28 11.87 -9.76
N GLN A 61 0.90 13.14 -9.63
CA GLN A 61 1.71 14.25 -10.11
C GLN A 61 3.07 14.31 -9.43
N LEU A 62 3.11 14.19 -8.11
CA LEU A 62 4.35 14.17 -7.33
C LEU A 62 5.25 13.02 -7.78
N THR A 63 4.67 11.83 -7.95
CA THR A 63 5.38 10.64 -8.44
C THR A 63 5.97 10.87 -9.83
N ALA A 64 5.18 11.40 -10.77
CA ALA A 64 5.65 11.70 -12.12
C ALA A 64 6.77 12.75 -12.14
N LEU A 65 6.65 13.82 -11.34
CA LEU A 65 7.66 14.87 -11.24
C LEU A 65 8.96 14.38 -10.59
N CYS A 66 8.87 13.40 -9.69
CA CYS A 66 10.01 12.84 -8.99
C CYS A 66 10.54 11.54 -9.62
N ALA A 67 10.11 11.21 -10.84
CA ALA A 67 10.58 10.05 -11.60
C ALA A 67 11.90 10.32 -12.36
N SER A 68 12.79 11.13 -11.76
CA SER A 68 14.08 11.46 -12.34
C SER A 68 15.15 11.59 -11.26
N ARG A 69 16.37 11.19 -11.62
CA ARG A 69 17.52 11.30 -10.73
C ARG A 69 17.88 12.76 -10.51
N VAL A 70 17.82 13.20 -9.26
CA VAL A 70 18.21 14.55 -8.85
C VAL A 70 19.10 14.47 -7.62
N ARG A 71 20.24 15.16 -7.65
CA ARG A 71 21.09 15.30 -6.47
C ARG A 71 20.37 16.16 -5.42
N ILE A 72 20.10 15.59 -4.25
CA ILE A 72 19.39 16.29 -3.17
C ILE A 72 20.29 16.65 -2.00
N THR A 73 21.36 15.88 -1.76
CA THR A 73 22.37 16.21 -0.74
C THR A 73 23.77 15.99 -1.29
N LYS A 74 24.79 16.30 -0.48
CA LYS A 74 26.18 15.92 -0.81
C LYS A 74 26.38 14.41 -0.90
N ASN A 75 25.59 13.62 -0.16
CA ASN A 75 25.75 12.18 -0.01
C ASN A 75 24.81 11.35 -0.90
N PHE A 76 23.69 11.93 -1.34
CA PHE A 76 22.65 11.18 -2.03
C PHE A 76 22.02 11.98 -3.18
N SER A 77 21.74 11.26 -4.25
CA SER A 77 20.72 11.60 -5.23
C SER A 77 19.45 10.84 -4.93
N ARG A 78 18.30 11.44 -5.22
CA ARG A 78 17.02 10.75 -5.26
C ARG A 78 16.84 10.18 -6.65
N GLU A 79 16.66 8.88 -6.78
CA GLU A 79 16.33 8.23 -8.05
C GLU A 79 14.82 8.35 -8.32
N HIS A 80 14.03 7.97 -7.33
CA HIS A 80 12.57 7.97 -7.38
C HIS A 80 11.98 8.42 -6.05
N LEU A 81 10.87 9.15 -6.12
CA LEU A 81 9.98 9.36 -4.99
C LEU A 81 8.54 9.10 -5.43
N ASN A 82 8.00 7.99 -4.96
CA ASN A 82 6.64 7.57 -5.27
C ASN A 82 5.74 7.84 -4.07
N CYS A 83 4.52 8.26 -4.34
CA CYS A 83 3.56 8.61 -3.31
C CYS A 83 2.24 7.88 -3.58
N TYR A 84 1.73 7.20 -2.56
CA TYR A 84 0.49 6.43 -2.64
C TYR A 84 -0.39 6.74 -1.43
N PRO A 85 -1.57 7.33 -1.61
CA PRO A 85 -2.53 7.46 -0.52
C PRO A 85 -3.10 6.07 -0.18
N GLN A 86 -3.14 5.78 1.11
CA GLN A 86 -3.88 4.66 1.70
C GLN A 86 -5.00 5.23 2.57
N ARG A 87 -5.87 4.34 3.07
CA ARG A 87 -7.07 4.73 3.81
C ARG A 87 -6.78 5.58 5.06
N ASP A 88 -5.70 5.28 5.76
CA ASP A 88 -5.34 5.88 7.06
C ASP A 88 -4.05 6.70 7.02
N ARG A 89 -3.28 6.62 5.94
CA ARG A 89 -1.95 7.22 5.83
C ARG A 89 -1.54 7.41 4.37
N MET A 90 -0.53 8.23 4.15
CA MET A 90 0.16 8.35 2.88
C MET A 90 1.49 7.60 2.95
N ILE A 91 1.68 6.66 2.02
CA ILE A 91 2.92 5.90 1.88
C ILE A 91 3.79 6.57 0.85
N VAL A 92 4.98 6.97 1.27
CA VAL A 92 6.02 7.50 0.40
C VAL A 92 7.11 6.45 0.26
N THR A 93 7.52 6.16 -0.97
CA THR A 93 8.71 5.35 -1.25
C THR A 93 9.80 6.27 -1.76
N LEU A 94 10.92 6.36 -1.05
CA LEU A 94 12.06 7.18 -1.40
C LEU A 94 13.23 6.26 -1.75
N ASP A 95 13.67 6.27 -3.00
CA ASP A 95 14.86 5.53 -3.44
C ASP A 95 16.03 6.49 -3.66
N LEU A 96 17.14 6.21 -2.99
CA LEU A 96 18.35 7.02 -2.98
C LEU A 96 19.51 6.31 -3.68
N VAL A 97 20.34 7.08 -4.37
CA VAL A 97 21.63 6.62 -4.90
C VAL A 97 22.75 7.32 -4.13
N PRO A 98 23.71 6.59 -3.55
CA PRO A 98 24.89 7.17 -2.95
C PRO A 98 25.69 8.01 -3.96
N GLU A 99 26.09 9.21 -3.55
CA GLU A 99 26.97 10.10 -4.30
C GLU A 99 28.35 10.13 -3.66
N PRO A 100 29.44 10.14 -4.44
CA PRO A 100 30.77 10.41 -3.89
C PRO A 100 30.76 11.75 -3.11
N PRO A 101 31.34 11.79 -1.90
CA PRO A 101 32.24 10.80 -1.29
C PRO A 101 31.57 9.81 -0.31
N PHE A 102 30.24 9.63 -0.35
CA PHE A 102 29.55 8.71 0.57
C PHE A 102 29.85 7.24 0.23
N THR A 103 30.73 6.61 1.01
CA THR A 103 31.19 5.22 0.78
C THR A 103 30.73 4.24 1.87
N LEU A 104 29.79 4.63 2.73
CA LEU A 104 29.35 3.82 3.85
C LEU A 104 28.31 2.76 3.47
N TYR A 105 27.74 2.83 2.26
CA TYR A 105 26.79 1.84 1.78
C TYR A 105 27.52 0.61 1.23
N ALA A 106 27.17 -0.57 1.73
CA ALA A 106 27.82 -1.84 1.39
C ALA A 106 27.06 -2.64 0.31
N GLY A 107 25.85 -2.19 -0.07
CA GLY A 107 24.91 -2.99 -0.85
C GLY A 107 24.02 -3.88 0.01
N GLY A 108 22.95 -4.42 -0.59
CA GLY A 108 22.01 -5.34 0.07
C GLY A 108 21.35 -4.78 1.32
N GLY A 109 21.07 -3.47 1.34
CA GLY A 109 20.45 -2.79 2.48
C GLY A 109 21.36 -2.56 3.69
N LYS A 110 22.67 -2.83 3.57
CA LYS A 110 23.63 -2.77 4.69
C LYS A 110 24.60 -1.60 4.59
N PHE A 111 25.11 -1.18 5.75
CA PHE A 111 26.11 -0.12 5.86
C PHE A 111 27.35 -0.64 6.60
N THR A 112 28.53 -0.17 6.18
CA THR A 112 29.81 -0.44 6.87
C THR A 112 30.13 0.60 7.94
N GLY A 113 29.50 1.78 7.85
CA GLY A 113 29.69 2.88 8.80
C GLY A 113 28.84 2.75 10.05
N PRO A 114 29.24 3.43 11.13
CA PRO A 114 28.47 3.43 12.37
C PRO A 114 27.15 4.22 12.19
N PRO A 115 26.06 3.86 12.89
CA PRO A 115 24.74 4.48 12.73
C PRO A 115 24.75 6.02 12.87
N GLU A 116 25.63 6.57 13.70
CA GLU A 116 25.78 8.00 13.96
C GLU A 116 26.29 8.79 12.74
N LYS A 117 26.86 8.10 11.73
CA LYS A 117 27.21 8.71 10.43
C LYS A 117 26.18 8.44 9.35
N VAL A 118 25.55 7.26 9.38
CA VAL A 118 24.58 6.82 8.37
C VAL A 118 23.23 7.51 8.57
N LYS A 119 22.68 7.48 9.79
CA LYS A 119 21.36 8.04 10.09
C LYS A 119 21.26 9.53 9.76
N PRO A 120 22.22 10.41 10.14
CA PRO A 120 22.10 11.82 9.80
C PRO A 120 22.14 12.08 8.29
N ALA A 121 22.93 11.31 7.53
CA ALA A 121 23.01 11.46 6.07
C ALA A 121 21.70 11.04 5.38
N LEU A 122 21.07 9.96 5.85
CA LEU A 122 19.76 9.52 5.37
C LEU A 122 18.66 10.49 5.80
N GLN A 123 18.70 10.97 7.04
CA GLN A 123 17.74 11.94 7.57
C GLN A 123 17.77 13.26 6.79
N GLU A 124 18.95 13.76 6.43
CA GLU A 124 19.08 14.96 5.59
C GLU A 124 18.39 14.79 4.23
N ALA A 125 18.60 13.65 3.56
CA ALA A 125 17.96 13.33 2.29
C ALA A 125 16.44 13.17 2.42
N LEU A 126 16.00 12.54 3.52
CA LEU A 126 14.61 12.37 3.87
C LEU A 126 13.91 13.71 4.12
N ASP A 127 14.52 14.61 4.89
CA ASP A 127 13.96 15.93 5.21
C ASP A 127 13.73 16.78 3.96
N ILE A 128 14.69 16.76 3.02
CA ILE A 128 14.53 17.45 1.73
C ILE A 128 13.37 16.84 0.92
N SER A 129 13.28 15.52 0.89
CA SER A 129 12.22 14.81 0.18
C SER A 129 10.84 15.09 0.81
N LEU A 130 10.76 15.11 2.14
CA LEU A 130 9.54 15.44 2.89
C LEU A 130 9.11 16.90 2.69
N LYS A 131 10.04 17.84 2.50
CA LYS A 131 9.69 19.22 2.09
C LYS A 131 8.97 19.22 0.74
N THR A 132 9.43 18.43 -0.24
CA THR A 132 8.74 18.28 -1.52
C THR A 132 7.35 17.68 -1.33
N VAL A 133 7.22 16.62 -0.53
CA VAL A 133 5.92 16.00 -0.24
C VAL A 133 4.95 17.00 0.39
N ARG A 134 5.38 17.74 1.42
CA ARG A 134 4.55 18.74 2.11
C ARG A 134 4.19 19.94 1.23
N ALA A 135 4.96 20.23 0.17
CA ALA A 135 4.58 21.24 -0.80
C ALA A 135 3.34 20.83 -1.63
N PHE A 136 3.15 19.53 -1.87
CA PHE A 136 1.95 18.99 -2.53
C PHE A 136 0.79 18.76 -1.56
N PHE A 137 1.11 18.43 -0.30
CA PHE A 137 0.15 18.11 0.75
C PHE A 137 0.41 18.98 1.99
N PRO A 138 0.06 20.28 1.97
CA PRO A 138 0.42 21.22 3.05
C PRO A 138 -0.26 20.92 4.38
N GLU A 139 -1.40 20.23 4.36
CA GLU A 139 -2.17 19.87 5.56
C GLU A 139 -1.78 18.51 6.16
N ILE A 140 -0.87 17.78 5.51
CA ILE A 140 -0.48 16.46 5.99
C ILE A 140 0.35 16.56 7.28
N ARG A 141 0.00 15.72 8.27
CA ARG A 141 0.74 15.62 9.53
C ARG A 141 1.70 14.44 9.48
N ASP A 142 2.75 14.51 10.28
CA ASP A 142 3.79 13.46 10.31
C ASP A 142 3.26 12.09 10.74
N GLN A 143 2.21 12.06 11.55
CA GLN A 143 1.51 10.82 11.95
C GLN A 143 0.74 10.15 10.79
N ASP A 144 0.37 10.93 9.77
CA ASP A 144 -0.36 10.45 8.60
C ASP A 144 0.62 10.06 7.47
N LEU A 145 1.93 10.09 7.72
CA LEU A 145 3.01 9.80 6.78
C LEU A 145 3.82 8.57 7.21
N GLN A 146 4.11 7.71 6.24
CA GLN A 146 5.12 6.67 6.38
C GLN A 146 6.04 6.71 5.17
N VAL A 147 7.36 6.77 5.39
CA VAL A 147 8.34 6.70 4.32
C VAL A 147 9.07 5.36 4.37
N ARG A 148 9.02 4.61 3.28
CA ARG A 148 9.88 3.44 3.05
C ARG A 148 11.14 3.94 2.34
N LEU A 149 12.28 3.79 2.99
CA LEU A 149 13.55 4.32 2.52
C LEU A 149 14.37 3.20 1.89
N TYR A 150 14.74 3.41 0.63
CA TYR A 150 15.56 2.52 -0.16
C TYR A 150 16.88 3.19 -0.54
N VAL A 151 17.94 2.40 -0.66
CA VAL A 151 19.22 2.82 -1.24
C VAL A 151 19.59 1.83 -2.34
N GLN A 152 19.70 2.30 -3.58
CA GLN A 152 19.85 1.46 -4.76
C GLN A 152 18.80 0.35 -4.79
N SER A 153 17.54 0.72 -4.56
CA SER A 153 16.38 -0.18 -4.55
C SER A 153 16.36 -1.27 -3.48
N GLU A 154 17.25 -1.21 -2.48
CA GLU A 154 17.24 -2.09 -1.31
C GLU A 154 16.64 -1.37 -0.10
N LEU A 155 15.70 -2.00 0.61
CA LEU A 155 15.07 -1.39 1.78
C LEU A 155 16.10 -1.24 2.92
N VAL A 156 16.36 -0.01 3.32
CA VAL A 156 17.32 0.31 4.41
C VAL A 156 16.64 0.78 5.68
N GLY A 157 15.38 1.24 5.61
CA GLY A 157 14.69 1.73 6.79
C GLY A 157 13.27 2.20 6.53
N THR A 158 12.58 2.54 7.61
CA THR A 158 11.24 3.13 7.58
C THR A 158 11.24 4.36 8.46
N TRP A 159 10.68 5.45 7.96
CA TRP A 159 10.38 6.63 8.76
C TRP A 159 8.89 6.68 9.06
N THR A 160 8.55 6.91 10.33
CA THR A 160 7.16 7.10 10.77
C THR A 160 7.13 8.15 11.88
N ALA A 161 6.21 9.12 11.79
CA ALA A 161 5.97 10.11 12.84
C ALA A 161 7.25 10.79 13.39
N GLY A 162 8.16 11.20 12.52
CA GLY A 162 9.39 11.89 12.91
C GLY A 162 10.59 10.98 13.20
N THR A 163 10.42 9.66 13.27
CA THR A 163 11.48 8.72 13.65
C THR A 163 11.89 7.84 12.48
N LEU A 164 13.19 7.77 12.19
CA LEU A 164 13.79 6.85 11.21
C LEU A 164 14.34 5.60 11.91
N ASP A 165 13.77 4.44 11.57
CA ASP A 165 14.23 3.13 12.02
C ASP A 165 14.97 2.42 10.88
N LEU A 166 16.21 1.97 11.11
CA LEU A 166 16.99 1.25 10.10
C LEU A 166 16.70 -0.25 10.15
N THR A 167 16.70 -0.88 8.97
CA THR A 167 16.53 -2.33 8.81
C THR A 167 17.79 -3.01 9.34
N GLY A 168 17.68 -3.76 10.45
CA GLY A 168 18.79 -4.48 11.07
C GLY A 168 19.28 -3.94 12.42
N GLU A 169 18.63 -2.92 13.00
CA GLU A 169 18.89 -2.47 14.38
C GLU A 169 18.16 -3.31 15.46
N ARG A 170 17.70 -4.53 15.12
CA ARG A 170 17.07 -5.47 16.06
C ARG A 170 17.96 -6.66 16.33
#